data_AF-A0A7W0XKR5-F1
#
_entry.id   AF-A0A7W0XKR5-F1
#
_cell.length_a   1.000
_cell.length_b   1.000
_cell.length_c   1.000
_cell.angle_alpha   90.00
_cell.angle_beta   90.00
_cell.angle_gamma   90.00
#
_symmetry.space_group_name_H-M   'P 1'
#
loop_
_entity.id
_entity.type
_entity.pdbx_description
1 polymer ?
#
loop_
_entity_poly.entity_id
_entity_poly.type
_entity_poly.pdbx_seq_one_letter_code
_entity_poly.pdbx_strand_id
1 'polypeptide(L)'
;MAVMVDEPAPTSLQSLLLWIVAAIVAVDCVWAAFSGFQIDGLAYLGLAAISAALFAGAWFYSNVRPDQRLCAMLFGTGFLCAFSAAFSALNYMLLTVAGPRIDDLLAAFDQSLGLHWPALVQSAADHPMVNTILAVAYVSLLPQIAALVVALGLFGRWRTIYSLCLAVAISAALTVAFWTAFPSFGPFTVYQLDPALASRTILVVDAGYVQSLVPLRPTGRAGSRRTRSRASSPFHPSMPF
;
A
#
# COMPACT_ATOMS: atom_id res chain seq x y z
N MET A 1 -35.69 7.23 -38.34
CA MET A 1 -34.66 8.20 -37.92
C MET A 1 -34.56 8.09 -36.41
N ALA A 2 -33.80 7.09 -35.93
CA ALA A 2 -33.58 6.89 -34.50
C ALA A 2 -32.44 7.81 -34.08
N VAL A 3 -32.75 8.77 -33.22
CA VAL A 3 -31.74 9.57 -32.52
C VAL A 3 -31.00 8.60 -31.60
N MET A 4 -29.83 8.15 -32.05
CA MET A 4 -28.85 7.58 -31.13
C MET A 4 -28.46 8.72 -30.19
N VAL A 5 -29.06 8.71 -29.01
CA VAL A 5 -28.59 9.48 -27.87
C VAL A 5 -27.14 9.07 -27.67
N ASP A 6 -26.24 10.02 -27.92
CA ASP A 6 -24.83 9.92 -27.62
C ASP A 6 -24.71 9.50 -26.15
N GLU A 7 -24.29 8.24 -25.90
CA GLU A 7 -23.94 7.84 -24.53
C GLU A 7 -22.84 8.80 -24.07
N PRO A 8 -23.00 9.52 -22.95
CA PRO A 8 -21.92 10.36 -22.47
C PRO A 8 -20.71 9.45 -22.22
N ALA A 9 -19.63 9.81 -22.92
CA ALA A 9 -18.30 9.23 -22.90
C ALA A 9 -17.82 8.84 -21.47
N PRO A 10 -16.81 7.95 -21.34
CA PRO A 10 -16.20 7.38 -20.10
C PRO A 10 -15.69 8.33 -18.97
N THR A 11 -16.24 9.53 -18.83
CA THR A 11 -15.87 10.60 -17.88
C THR A 11 -16.31 10.31 -16.44
N SER A 12 -17.43 9.61 -16.22
CA SER A 12 -17.98 9.39 -14.88
C SER A 12 -17.03 8.63 -13.95
N LEU A 13 -16.39 7.57 -14.45
CA LEU A 13 -15.48 6.75 -13.63
C LEU A 13 -14.15 7.45 -13.38
N GLN A 14 -13.64 8.21 -14.36
CA GLN A 14 -12.43 9.01 -14.17
C GLN A 14 -12.65 10.08 -13.10
N SER A 15 -13.77 10.80 -13.17
CA SER A 15 -14.15 11.78 -12.15
C SER A 15 -14.29 11.13 -10.78
N LEU A 16 -14.93 9.96 -10.68
CA LEU A 16 -15.03 9.21 -9.43
C LEU A 16 -13.65 8.86 -8.86
N LEU A 17 -12.75 8.33 -9.69
CA LEU A 17 -11.39 7.96 -9.29
C LEU A 17 -10.60 9.18 -8.80
N LEU A 18 -10.69 10.32 -9.48
CA LEU A 18 -10.08 11.57 -9.03
C LEU A 18 -10.66 12.05 -7.70
N TRP A 19 -11.98 11.96 -7.52
CA TRP A 19 -12.64 12.28 -6.26
C TRP A 19 -12.21 11.36 -5.11
N ILE A 20 -11.99 10.07 -5.36
CA ILE A 20 -11.46 9.13 -4.37
C ILE A 20 -10.08 9.59 -3.89
N VAL A 21 -9.15 9.87 -4.82
CA VAL A 21 -7.80 10.34 -4.46
C VAL A 21 -7.88 11.68 -3.73
N ALA A 22 -8.66 12.63 -4.24
CA ALA A 22 -8.82 13.95 -3.62
C ALA A 22 -9.40 13.86 -2.21
N ALA A 23 -10.37 12.97 -1.98
CA ALA A 23 -10.95 12.73 -0.67
C ALA A 23 -9.92 12.15 0.31
N ILE A 24 -9.11 11.16 -0.12
CA ILE A 24 -8.06 10.57 0.72
C ILE A 24 -7.02 11.64 1.07
N VAL A 25 -6.52 12.39 0.08
CA VAL A 25 -5.55 13.48 0.31
C VAL A 25 -6.11 14.54 1.25
N ALA A 26 -7.39 14.90 1.12
CA ALA A 26 -8.03 15.84 2.03
C ALA A 26 -8.07 15.29 3.47
N VAL A 27 -8.42 14.02 3.65
CA VAL A 27 -8.39 13.34 4.94
C VAL A 27 -6.98 13.33 5.52
N ASP A 28 -5.96 12.97 4.72
CA ASP A 28 -4.56 12.94 5.15
C ASP A 28 -4.07 14.31 5.60
N CYS A 29 -4.36 15.37 4.84
CA CYS A 29 -3.99 16.74 5.18
C CYS A 29 -4.65 17.20 6.50
N VAL A 30 -5.94 16.92 6.66
CA VAL A 30 -6.68 17.25 7.88
C VAL A 30 -6.11 16.48 9.07
N TRP A 31 -5.90 15.17 8.93
CA TRP A 31 -5.39 14.31 9.99
C TRP A 31 -3.95 14.66 10.37
N ALA A 32 -3.08 14.90 9.39
CA ALA A 32 -1.71 15.35 9.62
C ALA A 32 -1.66 16.65 10.43
N ALA A 33 -2.54 17.61 10.12
CA ALA A 33 -2.61 18.89 10.83
C ALA A 33 -2.97 18.73 12.31
N PHE A 34 -3.78 17.71 12.67
CA PHE A 34 -4.17 17.45 14.06
C PHE A 34 -3.23 16.49 14.81
N SER A 35 -2.59 15.56 14.11
CA SER A 35 -1.77 14.49 14.71
C SER A 35 -0.28 14.84 14.86
N GLY A 36 0.20 15.89 14.18
CA GLY A 36 1.62 16.24 14.16
C GLY A 36 2.50 15.20 13.45
N PHE A 37 1.90 14.34 12.63
CA PHE A 37 2.60 13.29 11.90
C PHE A 37 3.54 13.90 10.85
N GLN A 38 4.82 13.53 10.90
CA GLN A 38 5.82 14.01 9.94
C GLN A 38 5.82 13.11 8.71
N ILE A 39 5.22 13.60 7.62
CA ILE A 39 5.28 12.98 6.30
C ILE A 39 6.58 13.43 5.63
N ASP A 40 7.28 12.51 4.95
CA ASP A 40 8.40 12.87 4.08
C ASP A 40 7.88 13.66 2.87
N GLY A 41 7.80 14.97 3.03
CA GLY A 41 7.25 15.87 2.02
C GLY A 41 7.98 15.75 0.69
N LEU A 42 9.29 15.48 0.67
CA LEU A 42 10.04 15.41 -0.58
C LEU A 42 9.65 14.17 -1.39
N ALA A 43 9.56 13.01 -0.73
CA ALA A 43 9.15 11.76 -1.38
C ALA A 43 7.72 11.87 -1.94
N TYR A 44 6.78 12.41 -1.14
CA TYR A 44 5.38 12.56 -1.54
C TYR A 44 5.19 13.63 -2.63
N LEU A 45 5.97 14.72 -2.62
CA LEU A 45 5.98 15.70 -3.70
C LEU A 45 6.50 15.09 -5.01
N GLY A 46 7.50 14.22 -4.96
CA GLY A 46 7.99 13.48 -6.12
C GLY A 46 6.89 12.60 -6.74
N LEU A 47 6.19 11.83 -5.91
CA LEU A 47 5.07 10.98 -6.35
C LEU A 47 3.89 11.81 -6.88
N ALA A 48 3.59 12.95 -6.25
CA ALA A 48 2.57 13.88 -6.71
C ALA A 48 2.94 14.49 -8.08
N ALA A 49 4.21 14.88 -8.27
CA ALA A 49 4.69 15.42 -9.54
C ALA A 49 4.62 14.40 -10.68
N ILE A 50 5.03 13.14 -10.42
CA ILE A 50 4.91 12.04 -11.39
C ILE A 50 3.44 11.82 -11.76
N SER A 51 2.56 11.75 -10.76
CA SER A 51 1.13 11.54 -10.98
C SER A 51 0.51 12.69 -11.77
N ALA A 52 0.87 13.94 -11.44
CA ALA A 52 0.41 15.13 -12.17
C ALA A 52 0.90 15.13 -13.63
N ALA A 53 2.15 14.75 -13.89
CA ALA A 53 2.67 14.61 -15.25
C ALA A 53 1.91 13.55 -16.06
N LEU A 54 1.57 12.42 -15.43
CA LEU A 54 0.77 11.36 -16.05
C LEU A 54 -0.66 11.83 -16.35
N PHE A 55 -1.31 12.53 -15.42
CA PHE A 55 -2.64 13.11 -15.66
C PHE A 55 -2.62 14.20 -16.72
N ALA A 56 -1.59 15.05 -16.77
CA ALA A 56 -1.41 16.03 -17.84
C ALA A 56 -1.23 15.35 -19.20
N GLY A 57 -0.48 14.25 -19.25
CA GLY A 57 -0.37 13.42 -20.43
C GLY A 57 -1.72 12.82 -20.86
N ALA A 58 -2.49 12.27 -19.91
CA ALA A 58 -3.83 11.76 -20.18
C ALA A 58 -4.75 12.85 -20.76
N TRP A 59 -4.73 14.04 -20.18
CA TRP A 59 -5.49 15.20 -20.66
C TRP A 59 -5.07 15.66 -22.06
N PHE A 60 -3.77 15.63 -22.36
CA PHE A 60 -3.25 15.94 -23.69
C PHE A 60 -3.75 14.94 -24.74
N TYR A 61 -3.71 13.64 -24.43
CA TYR A 61 -4.21 12.58 -25.32
C TYR A 61 -5.74 12.47 -25.35
N SER A 62 -6.48 13.16 -24.49
CA SER A 62 -7.93 13.28 -24.60
C SER A 62 -8.38 14.50 -25.41
N ASN A 63 -7.66 15.63 -25.33
CA ASN A 63 -8.12 16.91 -25.89
C ASN A 63 -7.33 17.39 -27.12
N VAL A 64 -6.01 17.18 -27.15
CA VAL A 64 -5.14 17.74 -28.20
C VAL A 64 -4.88 16.72 -29.30
N ARG A 65 -4.53 15.47 -28.92
CA ARG A 65 -4.30 14.37 -29.85
C ARG A 65 -5.09 13.13 -29.41
N PRO A 66 -6.37 13.03 -29.79
CA PRO A 66 -7.27 11.99 -29.30
C PRO A 66 -6.75 10.57 -29.52
N ASP A 67 -6.30 9.93 -28.44
CA ASP A 67 -5.95 8.51 -28.38
C ASP A 67 -6.46 7.95 -27.05
N GLN A 68 -7.57 7.21 -27.12
CA GLN A 68 -8.25 6.66 -25.95
C GLN A 68 -7.39 5.63 -25.21
N ARG A 69 -6.48 4.93 -25.90
CA ARG A 69 -5.63 3.90 -25.30
C ARG A 69 -4.52 4.56 -24.49
N LEU A 70 -3.83 5.53 -25.08
CA LEU A 70 -2.78 6.30 -24.38
C LEU A 70 -3.36 7.11 -23.23
N CYS A 71 -4.52 7.76 -23.43
CA CYS A 71 -5.23 8.45 -22.36
C CYS A 71 -5.54 7.52 -21.18
N ALA A 72 -6.14 6.35 -21.42
CA ALA A 72 -6.49 5.42 -20.35
C ALA A 72 -5.26 4.82 -19.64
N MET A 73 -4.19 4.49 -20.38
CA MET A 73 -2.94 4.00 -19.78
C MET A 73 -2.28 5.05 -18.88
N LEU A 74 -2.17 6.29 -19.36
CA LEU A 74 -1.58 7.39 -18.59
C LEU A 74 -2.45 7.75 -17.38
N PHE A 75 -3.77 7.82 -17.55
CA PHE A 75 -4.70 8.07 -16.46
C PHE A 75 -4.64 6.96 -15.41
N GLY A 76 -4.72 5.70 -15.84
CA GLY A 76 -4.72 4.55 -14.93
C GLY A 76 -3.42 4.46 -14.13
N THR A 77 -2.28 4.68 -14.80
CA THR A 77 -0.97 4.73 -14.14
C THR A 77 -0.87 5.90 -13.17
N GLY A 78 -1.29 7.11 -13.58
CA GLY A 78 -1.30 8.29 -12.73
C GLY A 78 -2.20 8.12 -11.50
N PHE A 79 -3.37 7.49 -11.68
CA PHE A 79 -4.27 7.14 -10.60
C PHE A 79 -3.62 6.15 -9.63
N LEU A 80 -3.03 5.06 -10.12
CA LEU A 80 -2.40 4.05 -9.25
C LEU A 80 -1.25 4.68 -8.44
N CYS A 81 -0.42 5.53 -9.06
CA CYS A 81 0.63 6.26 -8.34
C CYS A 81 0.06 7.20 -7.27
N ALA A 82 -0.91 8.04 -7.62
CA ALA A 82 -1.49 9.01 -6.69
C ALA A 82 -2.25 8.33 -5.55
N PHE A 83 -3.04 7.30 -5.88
CA PHE A 83 -3.77 6.49 -4.91
C PHE A 83 -2.83 5.77 -3.96
N SER A 84 -1.80 5.07 -4.47
CA SER A 84 -0.84 4.38 -3.61
C SER A 84 -0.11 5.34 -2.67
N ALA A 85 0.28 6.53 -3.14
CA ALA A 85 0.90 7.53 -2.30
C ALA A 85 -0.04 8.01 -1.18
N ALA A 86 -1.21 8.54 -1.54
CA ALA A 86 -2.18 9.05 -0.57
C ALA A 86 -2.65 7.96 0.40
N PHE A 87 -3.03 6.80 -0.13
CA PHE A 87 -3.53 5.69 0.68
C PHE A 87 -2.47 5.09 1.61
N SER A 88 -1.17 5.15 1.24
CA SER A 88 -0.08 4.78 2.14
C SER A 88 -0.01 5.71 3.35
N ALA A 89 -0.08 7.04 3.15
CA ALA A 89 -0.13 8.00 4.26
C ALA A 89 -1.34 7.74 5.18
N LEU A 90 -2.52 7.54 4.61
CA LEU A 90 -3.73 7.18 5.36
C LEU A 90 -3.52 5.91 6.20
N ASN A 91 -2.95 4.85 5.60
CA ASN A 91 -2.68 3.59 6.27
C ASN A 91 -1.73 3.75 7.47
N TYR A 92 -0.69 4.59 7.34
CA TYR A 92 0.19 4.92 8.47
C TYR A 92 -0.52 5.71 9.56
N MET A 93 -1.37 6.68 9.22
CA MET A 93 -2.12 7.44 10.22
C MET A 93 -3.15 6.57 10.93
N LEU A 94 -3.71 5.55 10.27
CA LEU A 94 -4.63 4.58 10.87
C LEU A 94 -3.98 3.78 12.01
N LEU A 95 -2.65 3.63 12.05
CA LEU A 95 -1.94 3.07 13.22
C LEU A 95 -2.25 3.83 14.52
N THR A 96 -2.55 5.13 14.43
CA THR A 96 -2.88 5.97 15.58
C THR A 96 -4.26 5.69 16.17
N VAL A 97 -5.12 4.96 15.45
CA VAL A 97 -6.49 4.61 15.89
C VAL A 97 -6.78 3.11 15.78
N ALA A 98 -5.82 2.31 15.33
CA ALA A 98 -5.98 0.87 15.15
C ALA A 98 -6.30 0.17 16.48
N GLY A 99 -7.09 -0.90 16.37
CA GLY A 99 -7.57 -1.69 17.50
C GLY A 99 -6.47 -2.45 18.28
N PRO A 100 -6.87 -3.32 19.23
CA PRO A 100 -5.93 -4.22 19.88
C PRO A 100 -5.34 -5.19 18.85
N ARG A 101 -4.02 -5.41 18.96
CA ARG A 101 -3.27 -6.31 18.09
C ARG A 101 -3.74 -7.76 18.29
N ILE A 102 -3.95 -8.48 17.20
CA ILE A 102 -4.43 -9.88 17.22
C ILE A 102 -3.39 -10.93 16.81
N ASP A 103 -2.12 -10.56 16.69
CA ASP A 103 -1.05 -11.47 16.25
C ASP A 103 -0.97 -12.75 17.10
N ASP A 104 -1.16 -12.66 18.42
CA ASP A 104 -1.13 -13.83 19.32
C ASP A 104 -2.31 -14.78 19.06
N LEU A 105 -3.49 -14.25 18.73
CA LEU A 105 -4.68 -15.03 18.36
C LEU A 105 -4.45 -15.74 17.02
N LEU A 106 -3.90 -15.04 16.03
CA LEU A 106 -3.58 -15.61 14.72
C LEU A 106 -2.53 -16.72 14.85
N ALA A 107 -1.47 -16.50 15.63
CA ALA A 107 -0.44 -17.51 15.87
C ALA A 107 -0.96 -18.75 16.60
N ALA A 108 -1.94 -18.60 17.50
CA ALA A 108 -2.61 -19.74 18.14
C ALA A 108 -3.49 -20.50 17.15
N PHE A 109 -4.19 -19.79 16.26
CA PHE A 109 -4.99 -20.38 15.20
C PHE A 109 -4.12 -21.15 14.20
N ASP A 110 -3.01 -20.58 13.75
CA ASP A 110 -2.03 -21.25 12.88
C ASP A 110 -1.53 -22.55 13.52
N GLN A 111 -1.15 -22.50 14.79
CA GLN A 111 -0.72 -23.68 15.54
C GLN A 111 -1.83 -24.74 15.66
N SER A 112 -3.10 -24.33 15.81
CA SER A 112 -4.23 -25.27 15.84
C SER A 112 -4.42 -26.03 14.52
N LEU A 113 -3.97 -25.44 13.41
CA LEU A 113 -3.93 -26.08 12.08
C LEU A 113 -2.63 -26.86 11.83
N GLY A 114 -1.71 -26.92 12.80
CA GLY A 114 -0.39 -27.52 12.67
C GLY A 114 0.62 -26.65 11.91
N LEU A 115 0.30 -25.37 11.66
CA LEU A 115 1.19 -24.42 11.00
C LEU A 115 2.05 -23.72 12.05
N HIS A 116 3.34 -24.04 12.07
CA HIS A 116 4.30 -23.36 12.93
C HIS A 116 5.26 -22.52 12.09
N TRP A 117 5.12 -21.18 12.19
CA TRP A 117 5.86 -20.26 11.33
C TRP A 117 7.40 -20.43 11.38
N PRO A 118 8.07 -20.55 12.54
CA PRO A 118 9.51 -20.82 12.57
C PRO A 118 9.93 -22.09 11.83
N ALA A 119 9.13 -23.15 11.90
CA ALA A 119 9.40 -24.40 11.17
C ALA A 119 9.20 -24.22 9.65
N LEU A 120 8.23 -23.40 9.22
CA LEU A 120 8.06 -23.05 7.81
C LEU A 120 9.27 -22.26 7.29
N VAL A 121 9.77 -21.30 8.07
CA VAL A 121 10.99 -20.54 7.71
C VAL A 121 12.20 -21.47 7.62
N GLN A 122 12.36 -22.40 8.56
CA GLN A 122 13.41 -23.40 8.51
C GLN A 122 13.34 -24.26 7.24
N SER A 123 12.14 -24.77 6.92
CA SER A 123 11.91 -25.53 5.69
C SER A 123 12.23 -24.71 4.43
N ALA A 124 11.89 -23.42 4.42
CA ALA A 124 12.22 -22.52 3.31
C ALA A 124 13.74 -22.29 3.18
N ALA A 125 14.47 -22.20 4.30
CA ALA A 125 15.92 -22.07 4.31
C ALA A 125 16.66 -23.31 3.76
N ASP A 126 16.03 -24.48 3.86
CA ASP A 126 16.56 -25.73 3.30
C ASP A 126 16.19 -25.90 1.81
N HIS A 127 15.25 -25.09 1.28
CA HIS A 127 14.79 -25.11 -0.11
C HIS A 127 14.98 -23.74 -0.80
N PRO A 128 16.22 -23.32 -1.09
CA PRO A 128 16.52 -21.97 -1.58
C PRO A 128 15.85 -21.61 -2.91
N MET A 129 15.57 -22.60 -3.77
CA MET A 129 14.86 -22.35 -5.03
C MET A 129 13.41 -21.95 -4.79
N VAL A 130 12.71 -22.63 -3.86
CA VAL A 130 11.32 -22.32 -3.50
C VAL A 130 11.24 -20.94 -2.87
N ASN A 131 12.16 -20.66 -1.93
CA ASN A 131 12.28 -19.35 -1.29
C ASN A 131 12.53 -18.23 -2.31
N THR A 132 13.42 -18.43 -3.30
CA THR A 132 13.63 -17.48 -4.40
C THR A 132 12.37 -17.27 -5.23
N ILE A 133 11.67 -18.34 -5.61
CA ILE A 133 10.43 -18.24 -6.40
C ILE A 133 9.38 -17.43 -5.65
N LEU A 134 9.20 -17.68 -4.35
CA LEU A 134 8.27 -16.93 -3.50
C LEU A 134 8.65 -15.45 -3.41
N ALA A 135 9.94 -15.14 -3.20
CA ALA A 135 10.43 -13.77 -3.15
C ALA A 135 10.23 -13.04 -4.48
N VAL A 136 10.54 -13.68 -5.61
CA VAL A 136 10.31 -13.11 -6.95
C VAL A 136 8.83 -12.89 -7.20
N ALA A 137 7.98 -13.88 -6.87
CA ALA A 137 6.53 -13.75 -6.99
C ALA A 137 6.02 -12.54 -6.20
N TYR A 138 6.48 -12.36 -4.95
CA TYR A 138 6.12 -11.23 -4.09
C TYR A 138 6.57 -9.88 -4.68
N VAL A 139 7.84 -9.74 -5.04
CA VAL A 139 8.39 -8.47 -5.56
C VAL A 139 7.82 -8.13 -6.93
N SER A 140 7.41 -9.14 -7.72
CA SER A 140 6.84 -8.93 -9.04
C SER A 140 5.40 -8.40 -9.05
N LEU A 141 4.71 -8.33 -7.91
CA LEU A 141 3.31 -7.87 -7.84
C LEU A 141 3.13 -6.46 -8.44
N LEU A 142 4.01 -5.52 -8.11
CA LEU A 142 3.96 -4.16 -8.66
C LEU A 142 4.23 -4.14 -10.17
N PRO A 143 5.31 -4.76 -10.69
CA PRO A 143 5.50 -4.96 -12.12
C PRO A 143 4.32 -5.64 -12.83
N GLN A 144 3.67 -6.62 -12.21
CA GLN A 144 2.53 -7.32 -12.78
C GLN A 144 1.33 -6.38 -12.99
N ILE A 145 1.02 -5.52 -12.01
CA ILE A 145 -0.05 -4.53 -12.14
C ILE A 145 0.27 -3.53 -13.27
N ALA A 146 1.51 -3.05 -13.34
CA ALA A 146 1.95 -2.15 -14.42
C ALA A 146 1.84 -2.82 -15.80
N ALA A 147 2.30 -4.06 -15.91
CA ALA A 147 2.18 -4.86 -17.13
C ALA A 147 0.72 -5.07 -17.54
N LEU A 148 -0.19 -5.25 -16.58
CA LEU A 148 -1.62 -5.39 -16.85
C LEU A 148 -2.24 -4.11 -17.44
N VAL A 149 -1.87 -2.93 -16.93
CA VAL A 149 -2.32 -1.64 -17.50
C VAL A 149 -1.86 -1.51 -18.95
N VAL A 150 -0.59 -1.81 -19.23
CA VAL A 150 -0.03 -1.77 -20.59
C VAL A 150 -0.74 -2.79 -21.49
N ALA A 151 -0.88 -4.04 -21.05
CA ALA A 151 -1.54 -5.08 -21.81
C ALA A 151 -2.99 -4.70 -22.16
N LEU A 152 -3.77 -4.23 -21.18
CA LEU A 152 -5.17 -3.81 -21.40
C LEU A 152 -5.25 -2.65 -22.41
N GLY A 153 -4.32 -1.70 -22.35
CA GLY A 153 -4.24 -0.60 -23.31
C GLY A 153 -3.90 -1.09 -24.72
N LEU A 154 -2.90 -1.96 -24.87
CA LEU A 154 -2.47 -2.52 -26.15
C LEU A 154 -3.55 -3.38 -26.81
N PHE A 155 -4.27 -4.20 -26.02
CA PHE A 155 -5.38 -5.03 -26.50
C PHE A 155 -6.68 -4.26 -26.71
N GLY A 156 -6.67 -2.92 -26.61
CA GLY A 156 -7.85 -2.09 -26.87
C GLY A 156 -8.93 -2.17 -25.78
N ARG A 157 -8.66 -2.82 -24.65
CA ARG A 157 -9.56 -2.94 -23.48
C ARG A 157 -9.37 -1.78 -22.52
N TRP A 158 -9.20 -0.58 -23.05
CA TRP A 158 -8.84 0.63 -22.29
C TRP A 158 -9.89 1.00 -21.23
N ARG A 159 -11.18 0.72 -21.47
CA ARG A 159 -12.24 0.91 -20.45
C ARG A 159 -12.02 0.06 -19.20
N THR A 160 -11.47 -1.15 -19.36
CA THR A 160 -11.20 -2.07 -18.26
C THR A 160 -10.09 -1.57 -17.33
N ILE A 161 -9.22 -0.66 -17.81
CA ILE A 161 -8.19 -0.03 -16.96
C ILE A 161 -8.85 0.76 -15.82
N TYR A 162 -9.91 1.51 -16.10
CA TYR A 162 -10.61 2.27 -15.07
C TYR A 162 -11.31 1.35 -14.06
N SER A 163 -11.91 0.24 -14.52
CA SER A 163 -12.50 -0.78 -13.63
C SER A 163 -11.44 -1.47 -12.77
N LEU A 164 -10.25 -1.74 -13.31
CA LEU A 164 -9.11 -2.26 -12.56
C LEU A 164 -8.71 -1.27 -11.45
N CYS A 165 -8.55 0.02 -11.79
CA CYS A 165 -8.24 1.06 -10.82
C CYS A 165 -9.27 1.13 -9.67
N LEU A 166 -10.56 1.07 -10.01
CA LEU A 166 -11.63 1.08 -9.01
C LEU A 166 -11.61 -0.19 -8.15
N ALA A 167 -11.40 -1.36 -8.75
CA ALA A 167 -11.30 -2.62 -8.02
C ALA A 167 -10.11 -2.60 -7.04
N VAL A 168 -8.95 -2.12 -7.48
CA VAL A 168 -7.77 -1.94 -6.61
C VAL A 168 -8.09 -0.99 -5.45
N ALA A 169 -8.75 0.15 -5.72
CA ALA A 169 -9.09 1.11 -4.67
C ALA A 169 -10.06 0.53 -3.64
N ILE A 170 -11.11 -0.17 -4.08
CA ILE A 170 -12.10 -0.81 -3.20
C ILE A 170 -11.44 -1.93 -2.40
N SER A 171 -10.67 -2.81 -3.05
CA SER A 171 -9.97 -3.90 -2.37
C SER A 171 -9.00 -3.37 -1.31
N ALA A 172 -8.20 -2.36 -1.64
CA ALA A 172 -7.28 -1.74 -0.69
C ALA A 172 -8.03 -1.10 0.50
N ALA A 173 -9.12 -0.36 0.23
CA ALA A 173 -9.96 0.23 1.28
C ALA A 173 -10.56 -0.84 2.22
N LEU A 174 -11.11 -1.92 1.67
CA LEU A 174 -11.67 -3.02 2.46
C LEU A 174 -10.60 -3.73 3.29
N THR A 175 -9.43 -4.01 2.69
CA THR A 175 -8.31 -4.65 3.36
C THR A 175 -7.81 -3.81 4.52
N VAL A 176 -7.59 -2.50 4.30
CA VAL A 176 -7.11 -1.60 5.36
C VAL A 176 -8.17 -1.34 6.42
N ALA A 177 -9.45 -1.24 6.05
CA ALA A 177 -10.53 -1.11 7.03
C ALA A 177 -10.62 -2.34 7.95
N PHE A 178 -10.55 -3.54 7.37
CA PHE A 178 -10.50 -4.78 8.13
C PHE A 178 -9.26 -4.85 9.02
N TRP A 179 -8.09 -4.54 8.47
CA TRP A 179 -6.84 -4.51 9.22
C TRP A 179 -6.84 -3.46 10.34
N THR A 180 -7.46 -2.29 10.15
CA THR A 180 -7.58 -1.26 11.20
C THR A 180 -8.38 -1.77 12.41
N ALA A 181 -9.46 -2.52 12.15
CA ALA A 181 -10.27 -3.12 13.20
C ALA A 181 -9.54 -4.28 13.91
N PHE A 182 -8.76 -5.06 13.15
CA PHE A 182 -8.06 -6.26 13.61
C PHE A 182 -6.57 -6.21 13.24
N PRO A 183 -5.79 -5.29 13.83
CA PRO A 183 -4.43 -5.06 13.38
C PRO A 183 -3.55 -6.28 13.66
N SER A 184 -2.82 -6.69 12.63
CA SER A 184 -1.78 -7.70 12.68
C SER A 184 -0.50 -7.15 12.08
N PHE A 185 0.62 -7.36 12.76
CA PHE A 185 1.95 -6.91 12.33
C PHE A 185 2.82 -8.09 11.88
N GLY A 186 2.28 -9.30 11.95
CA GLY A 186 2.90 -10.51 11.45
C GLY A 186 3.69 -11.27 12.51
N PRO A 187 4.28 -12.39 12.11
CA PRO A 187 4.83 -13.39 13.03
C PRO A 187 6.04 -12.91 13.83
N PHE A 188 6.74 -11.86 13.37
CA PHE A 188 7.88 -11.28 14.09
C PHE A 188 7.50 -10.61 15.42
N THR A 189 6.20 -10.35 15.66
CA THR A 189 5.75 -9.84 16.96
C THR A 189 5.51 -10.92 18.01
N VAL A 190 5.44 -12.18 17.58
CA VAL A 190 5.16 -13.37 18.40
C VAL A 190 6.40 -14.24 18.53
N TYR A 191 7.10 -14.48 17.42
CA TYR A 191 8.25 -15.37 17.33
C TYR A 191 9.56 -14.58 17.16
N GLN A 192 10.57 -14.98 17.92
CA GLN A 192 11.94 -14.52 17.70
C GLN A 192 12.64 -15.48 16.74
N LEU A 193 13.06 -14.97 15.58
CA LEU A 193 13.77 -15.76 14.58
C LEU A 193 15.27 -15.71 14.88
N ASP A 194 15.94 -16.85 14.79
CA ASP A 194 17.41 -16.91 14.88
C ASP A 194 18.05 -16.10 13.74
N PRO A 195 18.93 -15.12 14.02
CA PRO A 195 19.65 -14.36 13.01
C PRO A 195 20.39 -15.23 11.98
N ALA A 196 20.92 -16.39 12.41
CA ALA A 196 21.60 -17.32 11.51
C ALA A 196 20.64 -17.95 10.50
N LEU A 197 19.38 -18.18 10.88
CA LEU A 197 18.34 -18.69 9.98
C LEU A 197 17.79 -17.59 9.07
N ALA A 198 17.61 -16.37 9.62
CA ALA A 198 17.16 -15.21 8.86
C ALA A 198 18.10 -14.90 7.67
N SER A 199 19.41 -14.98 7.88
CA SER A 199 20.41 -14.73 6.83
C SER A 199 20.43 -15.76 5.69
N ARG A 200 19.83 -16.94 5.91
CA ARG A 200 19.70 -18.00 4.90
C ARG A 200 18.36 -17.97 4.15
N THR A 201 17.45 -17.07 4.52
CA THR A 201 16.10 -16.99 3.95
C THR A 201 15.87 -15.62 3.32
N ILE A 202 15.06 -15.54 2.25
CA ILE A 202 14.76 -14.27 1.59
C ILE A 202 13.46 -13.77 2.21
N LEU A 203 13.60 -12.96 3.26
CA LEU A 203 12.48 -12.35 3.95
C LEU A 203 12.28 -10.95 3.34
N VAL A 204 11.23 -10.79 2.52
CA VAL A 204 10.95 -9.50 1.86
C VAL A 204 10.51 -8.42 2.86
N VAL A 205 9.87 -8.85 3.95
CA VAL A 205 9.58 -8.00 5.11
C VAL A 205 10.37 -8.54 6.29
N ASP A 206 11.19 -7.69 6.90
CA ASP A 206 12.05 -8.08 8.02
C ASP A 206 11.52 -7.61 9.39
N ALA A 207 12.14 -8.13 10.45
CA ALA A 207 11.81 -7.78 11.82
C ALA A 207 12.08 -6.29 12.14
N GLY A 208 13.04 -5.66 11.48
CA GLY A 208 13.37 -4.24 11.65
C GLY A 208 12.27 -3.33 11.14
N TYR A 209 11.68 -3.66 9.98
CA TYR A 209 10.49 -2.97 9.47
C TYR A 209 9.33 -3.07 10.47
N VAL A 210 9.00 -4.27 10.95
CA VAL A 210 7.92 -4.46 11.92
C VAL A 210 8.19 -3.70 13.22
N GLN A 211 9.43 -3.70 13.72
CA GLN A 211 9.82 -2.95 14.91
C GLN A 211 9.68 -1.43 14.74
N SER A 212 9.77 -0.90 13.52
CA SER A 212 9.54 0.54 13.26
C SER A 212 8.06 0.92 13.35
N LEU A 213 7.14 -0.02 13.15
CA LEU A 213 5.69 0.22 13.16
C LEU A 213 5.08 0.20 14.57
N VAL A 214 5.56 -0.70 15.45
CA VAL A 214 5.00 -0.90 16.79
C VAL A 214 4.95 0.38 17.65
N PRO A 215 5.97 1.27 17.64
CA PRO A 215 5.95 2.51 18.42
C PRO A 215 4.94 3.56 17.95
N LEU A 216 4.43 3.47 16.73
CA LEU A 216 3.51 4.47 16.14
C LEU A 216 2.07 4.35 16.67
N ARG A 217 1.77 3.30 17.43
CA ARG A 217 0.45 3.06 18.02
C ARG A 217 0.26 3.88 19.30
N PRO A 218 -0.96 4.31 19.66
CA PRO A 218 -1.22 4.85 20.98
C PRO A 218 -0.79 3.81 22.02
N THR A 219 0.16 4.17 22.88
CA THR A 219 0.47 3.38 24.07
C THR A 219 -0.78 3.34 24.94
N GLY A 220 -1.59 2.30 24.78
CA GLY A 220 -2.55 1.87 25.77
C GLY A 220 -1.80 1.41 27.03
N ARG A 221 -1.33 2.37 27.83
CA ARG A 221 -0.91 2.14 29.22
C ARG A 221 -1.48 3.24 30.09
N ALA A 222 -2.65 2.94 30.66
CA ALA A 222 -2.96 3.40 32.00
C ALA A 222 -1.79 2.97 32.93
N GLY A 223 -1.22 3.94 33.65
CA GLY A 223 -0.38 3.69 34.82
C GLY A 223 1.05 3.21 34.59
N SER A 224 1.97 4.10 34.26
CA SER A 224 3.25 4.17 35.00
C SER A 224 3.93 5.50 34.72
N ARG A 225 4.04 6.35 35.75
CA ARG A 225 4.93 7.52 35.75
C ARG A 225 6.32 7.07 35.29
N ARG A 226 6.79 7.55 34.13
CA ARG A 226 8.22 7.55 33.82
C ARG A 226 8.72 8.98 33.88
N THR A 227 9.56 9.19 34.89
CA THR A 227 10.48 10.29 35.06
C THR A 227 11.27 10.53 33.77
N ARG A 228 11.30 11.81 33.39
CA ARG A 228 11.99 12.35 32.23
C ARG A 228 13.50 12.26 32.48
N SER A 229 14.21 11.45 31.69
CA SER A 229 15.65 11.63 31.48
C SER A 229 15.93 11.66 29.98
N ARG A 230 16.75 12.63 29.61
CA ARG A 230 16.94 13.25 28.30
C ARG A 230 18.10 12.55 27.61
N ALA A 231 17.91 12.02 26.39
CA ALA A 231 19.01 11.75 25.47
C ALA A 231 18.49 11.84 24.04
N SER A 232 19.00 12.84 23.33
CA SER A 232 18.78 13.14 21.92
C SER A 232 19.63 12.21 21.03
N SER A 233 19.01 11.57 20.03
CA SER A 233 19.69 11.17 18.79
C SER A 233 18.73 11.39 17.62
N PRO A 234 19.19 11.94 16.48
CA PRO A 234 18.32 12.22 15.34
C PRO A 234 18.00 10.91 14.61
N PHE A 235 16.71 10.58 14.57
CA PHE A 235 16.18 9.43 13.85
C PHE A 235 16.12 9.78 12.35
N HIS A 236 16.98 9.15 11.55
CA HIS A 236 16.89 9.15 10.09
C HIS A 236 16.43 7.75 9.65
N PRO A 237 15.15 7.53 9.31
CA PRO A 237 14.73 6.30 8.68
C PRO A 237 14.98 6.42 7.17
N SER A 238 16.06 5.80 6.70
CA SER A 238 16.17 5.44 5.29
C SER A 238 15.14 4.35 5.00
N MET A 239 14.06 4.70 4.31
CA MET A 239 13.01 3.78 3.90
C MET A 239 13.50 2.92 2.72
N PRO A 240 13.33 1.59 2.76
CA PRO A 240 13.21 0.81 1.54
C PRO A 240 11.78 1.02 1.00
N PHE A 241 11.72 1.48 -0.25
CA PHE A 241 10.56 1.74 -1.12
C PHE A 241 9.18 1.17 -0.70
#